data_AF-A0AA39HAB4-F1
#
_entry.id   AF-A0AA39HAB4-F1
#
_cell.length_a   1.000
_cell.length_b   1.000
_cell.length_c   1.000
_cell.angle_alpha   90.00
_cell.angle_beta   90.00
_cell.angle_gamma   90.00
#
_symmetry.space_group_name_H-M   'P 1'
#
loop_
_entity.id
_entity.type
_entity.pdbx_description
1 polymer ?
#
loop_
_entity_poly.entity_id
_entity_poly.type
_entity_poly.pdbx_seq_one_letter_code
_entity_poly.pdbx_strand_id
1 'polypeptide(L)'
;MWKLRHLQLLLVQSVVLSAPIRHLAVIVESTPAIGLLDFEATKNSAVSIAEVIGNGTSDFQVALLGTNHHPNRWIPLKDLRQEATKVNYTGEEIFEPGRIIVDNGALFTNVDDGLLMIVTLEDLLCEPNTENVLCRQISILKQRGWTISTVSLQFKETGKRLAVSNIASEGAAFVMNRHIFQEVKSFTSASKSQKNEVSRSSTSIPSIPTSNLSVVYNGDNPCSPDISKIALDVVIILDNSAEVGNLSFTALKKSLVGVLEGLQVGQDNDQSAIAMITIGKKAELRYNFDSFHYTKEAMDALASLPFGGDEAVDISGGLTLTINLVTARRNRTNNHRPVLVILASSGVAPCPEMPAGIDNECQAAAKLKNMNVRVGTVNLDFHSTGPADIGHLAYSKCYQFKNNRLLGFNLQQSLITTNCYCEGGYSQFHIGECSPSSSCIRIIQTADFYSSAATTCRTFGARLVSIWSAAKSNYVSSMCFRLGNDPDESSVLIGLNVFFSSHYGTFGEWDSGQSFRPDVFSNFDAIPTQRCVILRAPGETWHTVACTGETNAFYYVCEKLSHGGVDPLA
;
A
#
# COMPACT_ATOMS: atom_id res chain seq x y z
N MET A 1 -5.63 2.94 -27.15
CA MET A 1 -6.21 1.69 -26.60
C MET A 1 -5.50 1.20 -25.34
N TRP A 2 -4.17 1.37 -25.21
CA TRP A 2 -3.38 0.76 -24.12
C TRP A 2 -3.49 1.47 -22.75
N LYS A 3 -3.68 2.80 -22.69
CA LYS A 3 -3.83 3.56 -21.42
C LYS A 3 -5.23 3.47 -20.77
N LEU A 4 -6.32 3.34 -21.55
CA LEU A 4 -7.65 2.96 -21.03
C LEU A 4 -7.64 1.53 -20.45
N ARG A 5 -6.78 0.65 -21.00
CA ARG A 5 -6.49 -0.70 -20.48
C ARG A 5 -5.70 -0.70 -19.16
N HIS A 6 -5.04 0.40 -18.81
CA HIS A 6 -4.33 0.56 -17.54
C HIS A 6 -5.20 1.18 -16.44
N LEU A 7 -6.11 2.11 -16.78
CA LEU A 7 -7.20 2.52 -15.87
C LEU A 7 -8.13 1.32 -15.58
N GLN A 8 -8.37 0.47 -16.60
CA GLN A 8 -9.00 -0.86 -16.49
C GLN A 8 -8.31 -1.76 -15.46
N LEU A 9 -6.98 -1.83 -15.43
CA LEU A 9 -6.24 -2.68 -14.49
C LEU A 9 -6.22 -2.10 -13.07
N LEU A 10 -6.06 -0.78 -12.91
CA LEU A 10 -6.02 -0.15 -11.59
C LEU A 10 -7.38 -0.16 -10.88
N LEU A 11 -8.49 0.07 -11.60
CA LEU A 11 -9.84 -0.01 -11.02
C LEU A 11 -10.30 -1.46 -10.77
N VAL A 12 -9.84 -2.42 -11.59
CA VAL A 12 -10.18 -3.85 -11.43
C VAL A 12 -9.26 -4.56 -10.42
N GLN A 13 -8.00 -4.14 -10.24
CA GLN A 13 -7.06 -4.74 -9.28
C GLN A 13 -7.22 -4.21 -7.85
N SER A 14 -7.78 -3.02 -7.62
CA SER A 14 -8.07 -2.53 -6.26
C SER A 14 -9.52 -2.75 -5.81
N VAL A 15 -10.42 -3.08 -6.74
CA VAL A 15 -11.78 -3.59 -6.46
C VAL A 15 -11.80 -5.09 -6.70
N VAL A 16 -10.94 -5.83 -5.97
CA VAL A 16 -11.11 -7.28 -5.82
C VAL A 16 -12.25 -7.50 -4.83
N LEU A 17 -13.47 -7.23 -5.30
CA LEU A 17 -14.68 -7.72 -4.65
C LEU A 17 -14.78 -9.20 -4.97
N SER A 18 -15.04 -9.99 -3.93
CA SER A 18 -15.30 -11.44 -4.00
C SER A 18 -16.58 -11.80 -4.78
N ALA A 19 -17.15 -10.88 -5.56
CA ALA A 19 -18.35 -11.06 -6.38
C ALA A 19 -18.33 -10.10 -7.60
N PRO A 20 -18.92 -10.50 -8.75
CA PRO A 20 -19.08 -9.62 -9.90
C PRO A 20 -20.03 -8.46 -9.56
N ILE A 21 -19.59 -7.22 -9.77
CA ILE A 21 -20.42 -6.02 -9.57
C ILE A 21 -21.59 -6.08 -10.55
N ARG A 22 -22.82 -6.09 -10.05
CA ARG A 22 -24.05 -6.06 -10.87
C ARG A 22 -24.69 -4.67 -10.95
N HIS A 23 -24.43 -3.82 -9.96
CA HIS A 23 -25.00 -2.47 -9.87
C HIS A 23 -23.90 -1.43 -9.61
N LEU A 24 -23.83 -0.41 -10.47
CA LEU A 24 -22.89 0.71 -10.38
C LEU A 24 -23.62 2.07 -10.37
N ALA A 25 -23.54 2.80 -9.27
CA ALA A 25 -23.96 4.19 -9.20
C ALA A 25 -22.75 5.12 -9.34
N VAL A 26 -22.84 6.17 -10.16
CA VAL A 26 -21.78 7.16 -10.30
C VAL A 26 -22.33 8.56 -10.06
N ILE A 27 -21.74 9.31 -9.13
CA ILE A 27 -22.04 10.72 -8.85
C ILE A 27 -20.92 11.57 -9.44
N VAL A 28 -21.29 12.59 -10.23
CA VAL A 28 -20.33 13.53 -10.84
C VAL A 28 -20.58 14.93 -10.29
N GLU A 29 -19.53 15.56 -9.78
CA GLU A 29 -19.57 16.96 -9.32
C GLU A 29 -19.86 17.93 -10.46
N SER A 30 -20.73 18.92 -10.22
CA SER A 30 -21.16 19.93 -11.20
C SER A 30 -20.98 21.38 -10.72
N THR A 31 -20.02 21.63 -9.82
CA THR A 31 -19.76 22.96 -9.24
C THR A 31 -19.04 23.92 -10.20
N PRO A 32 -19.02 25.23 -9.92
CA PRO A 32 -18.15 26.18 -10.60
C PRO A 32 -16.66 25.81 -10.55
N ALA A 33 -16.21 25.03 -9.57
CA ALA A 33 -14.81 24.63 -9.43
C ALA A 33 -14.35 23.67 -10.53
N ILE A 34 -15.24 22.79 -11.02
CA ILE A 34 -14.96 21.93 -12.18
C ILE A 34 -15.08 22.68 -13.49
N GLY A 35 -16.07 23.57 -13.61
CA GLY A 35 -16.35 24.26 -14.87
C GLY A 35 -16.95 23.32 -15.94
N LEU A 36 -17.68 23.92 -16.89
CA LEU A 36 -18.50 23.21 -17.87
C LEU A 36 -17.72 22.20 -18.73
N LEU A 37 -16.53 22.57 -19.21
CA LEU A 37 -15.74 21.72 -20.12
C LEU A 37 -15.11 20.51 -19.43
N ASP A 38 -14.68 20.65 -18.17
CA ASP A 38 -14.14 19.52 -17.39
C ASP A 38 -15.26 18.67 -16.81
N PHE A 39 -16.43 19.25 -16.51
CA PHE A 39 -17.63 18.49 -16.18
C PHE A 39 -18.01 17.52 -17.30
N GLU A 40 -18.13 18.02 -18.54
CA GLU A 40 -18.49 17.18 -19.69
C GLU A 40 -17.47 16.06 -19.94
N ALA A 41 -16.18 16.34 -19.75
CA ALA A 41 -15.15 15.31 -19.87
C ALA A 41 -15.18 14.29 -18.73
N THR A 42 -15.50 14.73 -17.51
CA THR A 42 -15.63 13.85 -16.34
C THR A 42 -16.83 12.93 -16.51
N LYS A 43 -17.96 13.47 -16.95
CA LYS A 43 -19.16 12.73 -17.31
C LYS A 43 -18.88 11.67 -18.37
N ASN A 44 -18.20 12.03 -19.46
CA ASN A 44 -17.83 11.09 -20.53
C ASN A 44 -16.83 10.02 -20.07
N SER A 45 -15.94 10.36 -19.14
CA SER A 45 -14.99 9.41 -18.54
C SER A 45 -15.70 8.41 -17.63
N ALA A 46 -16.63 8.89 -16.78
CA ALA A 46 -17.49 8.05 -15.94
C ALA A 46 -18.29 7.04 -16.78
N VAL A 47 -18.86 7.49 -17.91
CA VAL A 47 -19.56 6.60 -18.86
C VAL A 47 -18.62 5.51 -19.40
N SER A 48 -17.40 5.89 -19.80
CA SER A 48 -16.43 4.95 -20.34
C SER A 48 -15.95 3.94 -19.29
N ILE A 49 -15.84 4.36 -18.03
CA ILE A 49 -15.49 3.49 -16.89
C ILE A 49 -16.61 2.48 -16.63
N ALA A 50 -17.87 2.91 -16.63
CA ALA A 50 -19.01 2.01 -16.44
C ALA A 50 -19.14 0.98 -17.57
N GLU A 51 -18.90 1.38 -18.83
CA GLU A 51 -18.84 0.46 -19.98
C GLU A 51 -17.78 -0.62 -19.83
N VAL A 52 -16.66 -0.25 -19.20
CA VAL A 52 -15.57 -1.17 -18.91
C VAL A 52 -15.94 -2.14 -17.79
N ILE A 53 -16.49 -1.65 -16.68
CA ILE A 53 -16.85 -2.47 -15.52
C ILE A 53 -17.96 -3.48 -15.89
N GLY A 54 -18.93 -3.05 -16.70
CA GLY A 54 -20.03 -3.90 -17.15
C GLY A 54 -19.69 -4.82 -18.33
N ASN A 55 -18.48 -4.73 -18.91
CA ASN A 55 -18.12 -5.49 -20.10
C ASN A 55 -18.05 -7.00 -19.80
N GLY A 56 -18.89 -7.79 -20.46
CA GLY A 56 -18.99 -9.24 -20.24
C GLY A 56 -20.02 -9.66 -19.19
N THR A 57 -20.73 -8.71 -18.55
CA THR A 57 -21.75 -8.96 -17.54
C THR A 57 -23.13 -8.62 -18.11
N SER A 58 -23.92 -9.64 -18.47
CA SER A 58 -25.21 -9.46 -19.18
C SER A 58 -26.30 -8.78 -18.36
N ASP A 59 -26.19 -8.80 -17.03
CA ASP A 59 -27.14 -8.23 -16.08
C ASP A 59 -26.60 -6.97 -15.39
N PHE A 60 -25.53 -6.37 -15.91
CA PHE A 60 -24.97 -5.14 -15.36
C PHE A 60 -25.92 -3.95 -15.51
N GLN A 61 -26.19 -3.32 -14.38
CA GLN A 61 -27.04 -2.15 -14.24
C GLN A 61 -26.22 -0.96 -13.76
N VAL A 62 -26.54 0.22 -14.28
CA VAL A 62 -25.83 1.46 -13.96
C VAL A 62 -26.83 2.59 -13.68
N ALA A 63 -26.43 3.54 -12.84
CA ALA A 63 -27.13 4.79 -12.63
C ALA A 63 -26.10 5.93 -12.59
N LEU A 64 -26.26 6.93 -13.47
CA LEU A 64 -25.46 8.16 -13.43
C LEU A 64 -26.29 9.22 -12.72
N LEU A 65 -25.76 9.80 -11.65
CA LEU A 65 -26.46 10.70 -10.75
C LEU A 65 -25.84 12.09 -10.83
N GLY A 66 -26.69 13.11 -10.78
CA GLY A 66 -26.28 14.51 -10.70
C GLY A 66 -27.27 15.31 -9.86
N THR A 67 -26.91 16.54 -9.54
CA THR A 67 -27.74 17.48 -8.77
C THR A 67 -29.10 17.75 -9.42
N ASN A 68 -29.19 17.68 -10.76
CA ASN A 68 -30.41 17.89 -11.54
C ASN A 68 -30.97 16.61 -12.19
N HIS A 69 -30.41 15.44 -11.88
CA HIS A 69 -30.81 14.18 -12.51
C HIS A 69 -30.97 13.07 -11.48
N HIS A 70 -32.23 12.69 -11.27
CA HIS A 70 -32.64 11.67 -10.30
C HIS A 70 -33.34 10.51 -11.01
N PRO A 71 -32.59 9.54 -11.56
CA PRO A 71 -33.19 8.39 -12.21
C PRO A 71 -34.00 7.56 -11.21
N ASN A 72 -35.21 7.18 -11.57
CA ASN A 72 -36.11 6.39 -10.72
C ASN A 72 -35.91 4.87 -10.88
N ARG A 73 -35.00 4.45 -11.75
CA ARG A 73 -34.67 3.05 -12.01
C ARG A 73 -33.23 2.87 -12.46
N TRP A 74 -32.70 1.69 -12.20
CA TRP A 74 -31.48 1.19 -12.79
C TRP A 74 -31.65 1.01 -14.31
N ILE A 75 -30.60 1.30 -15.07
CA ILE A 75 -30.60 1.15 -16.53
C ILE A 75 -29.55 0.13 -16.99
N PRO A 76 -29.81 -0.60 -18.08
CA PRO A 76 -28.83 -1.50 -18.64
C PRO A 76 -27.69 -0.72 -19.30
N LEU A 77 -26.50 -1.31 -19.34
CA LEU A 77 -25.29 -0.63 -19.82
C LEU A 77 -25.42 -0.04 -21.23
N LYS A 78 -26.17 -0.71 -22.12
CA LYS A 78 -26.44 -0.27 -23.50
C LYS A 78 -27.11 1.11 -23.60
N ASP A 79 -27.86 1.50 -22.57
CA ASP A 79 -28.64 2.75 -22.56
C ASP A 79 -27.88 3.89 -21.85
N LEU A 80 -26.73 3.60 -21.23
CA LEU A 80 -25.96 4.55 -20.41
C LEU A 80 -25.57 5.82 -21.15
N ARG A 81 -25.12 5.72 -22.41
CA ARG A 81 -24.73 6.90 -23.20
C ARG A 81 -25.90 7.85 -23.46
N GLN A 82 -27.10 7.31 -23.66
CA GLN A 82 -28.31 8.11 -23.83
C GLN A 82 -28.75 8.73 -22.51
N GLU A 83 -28.64 8.01 -21.40
CA GLU A 83 -29.00 8.56 -20.09
C GLU A 83 -28.03 9.66 -19.65
N ALA A 84 -26.74 9.51 -19.96
CA ALA A 84 -25.72 10.51 -19.65
C ALA A 84 -25.97 11.88 -20.29
N THR A 85 -26.76 11.97 -21.37
CA THR A 85 -27.14 13.27 -21.96
C THR A 85 -28.15 14.04 -21.11
N LYS A 86 -28.78 13.39 -20.13
CA LYS A 86 -29.76 14.02 -19.21
C LYS A 86 -29.09 14.62 -17.97
N VAL A 87 -27.82 14.29 -17.72
CA VAL A 87 -27.02 14.85 -16.62
C VAL A 87 -26.30 16.10 -17.15
N ASN A 88 -26.76 17.27 -16.71
CA ASN A 88 -26.27 18.57 -17.19
C ASN A 88 -25.50 19.31 -16.10
N TYR A 89 -24.54 20.13 -16.52
CA TYR A 89 -23.81 21.02 -15.61
C TYR A 89 -24.76 22.05 -14.99
N THR A 90 -24.83 22.09 -13.65
CA THR A 90 -25.69 23.04 -12.92
C THR A 90 -24.96 24.29 -12.47
N GLY A 91 -23.66 24.20 -12.19
CA GLY A 91 -22.89 25.31 -11.62
C GLY A 91 -23.33 25.67 -10.19
N GLU A 92 -23.92 24.74 -9.44
CA GLU A 92 -24.27 24.96 -8.04
C GLU A 92 -23.01 25.16 -7.17
N GLU A 93 -23.04 26.15 -6.29
CA GLU A 93 -21.86 26.53 -5.49
C GLU A 93 -21.41 25.45 -4.50
N ILE A 94 -22.30 24.54 -4.10
CA ILE A 94 -22.05 23.52 -3.08
C ILE A 94 -22.29 22.14 -3.69
N PHE A 95 -21.30 21.25 -3.57
CA PHE A 95 -21.48 19.85 -3.94
C PHE A 95 -21.93 19.02 -2.73
N GLU A 96 -23.20 18.58 -2.73
CA GLU A 96 -23.77 17.77 -1.65
C GLU A 96 -24.09 16.32 -2.10
N PRO A 97 -23.09 15.44 -2.26
CA PRO A 97 -23.34 14.06 -2.71
C PRO A 97 -24.22 13.28 -1.74
N GLY A 98 -24.24 13.64 -0.45
CA GLY A 98 -25.13 13.05 0.54
C GLY A 98 -26.61 13.30 0.23
N ARG A 99 -26.93 14.50 -0.27
CA ARG A 99 -28.29 14.86 -0.67
C ARG A 99 -28.69 14.14 -1.95
N ILE A 100 -27.77 14.03 -2.91
CA ILE A 100 -27.97 13.26 -4.15
C ILE A 100 -28.31 11.78 -3.84
N ILE A 101 -27.64 11.17 -2.85
CA ILE A 101 -27.95 9.80 -2.41
C ILE A 101 -29.36 9.72 -1.81
N VAL A 102 -29.75 10.69 -0.96
CA VAL A 102 -31.08 10.74 -0.34
C VAL A 102 -32.19 10.89 -1.39
N ASP A 103 -32.04 11.83 -2.32
CA ASP A 103 -33.03 12.09 -3.36
C ASP A 103 -33.19 10.90 -4.33
N ASN A 104 -32.15 10.07 -4.44
CA ASN A 104 -32.15 8.82 -5.21
C ASN A 104 -32.31 7.56 -4.35
N GLY A 105 -32.79 7.70 -3.10
CA GLY A 105 -32.84 6.63 -2.10
C GLY A 105 -33.52 5.35 -2.58
N ALA A 106 -34.53 5.45 -3.45
CA ALA A 106 -35.23 4.29 -4.02
C ALA A 106 -34.32 3.33 -4.81
N LEU A 107 -33.26 3.84 -5.45
CA LEU A 107 -32.28 3.00 -6.16
C LEU A 107 -31.47 2.14 -5.19
N PHE A 108 -31.12 2.73 -4.05
CA PHE A 108 -30.28 2.12 -3.03
C PHE A 108 -31.07 1.25 -2.05
N THR A 109 -32.36 1.49 -1.83
CA THR A 109 -33.20 0.62 -0.99
C THR A 109 -33.47 -0.73 -1.64
N ASN A 110 -33.66 -0.75 -2.96
CA ASN A 110 -34.08 -1.94 -3.71
C ASN A 110 -32.94 -2.87 -4.14
N VAL A 111 -31.70 -2.51 -3.81
CA VAL A 111 -30.48 -3.27 -4.16
C VAL A 111 -29.62 -3.40 -2.93
N ASP A 112 -29.26 -4.64 -2.59
CA ASP A 112 -28.54 -4.94 -1.35
C ASP A 112 -27.05 -4.62 -1.43
N ASP A 113 -26.41 -4.83 -2.59
CA ASP A 113 -24.99 -4.56 -2.81
C ASP A 113 -24.68 -3.93 -4.18
N GLY A 114 -23.57 -3.20 -4.25
CA GLY A 114 -23.17 -2.47 -5.44
C GLY A 114 -21.93 -1.61 -5.24
N LEU A 115 -21.50 -0.96 -6.31
CA LEU A 115 -20.43 0.02 -6.29
C LEU A 115 -21.02 1.43 -6.41
N LEU A 116 -20.75 2.30 -5.44
CA LEU A 116 -20.99 3.74 -5.54
C LEU A 116 -19.67 4.46 -5.80
N MET A 117 -19.54 5.14 -6.94
CA MET A 117 -18.38 5.94 -7.30
C MET A 117 -18.72 7.43 -7.20
N ILE A 118 -17.93 8.19 -6.46
CA ILE A 118 -18.08 9.65 -6.32
C ILE A 118 -16.88 10.32 -6.98
N VAL A 119 -17.11 11.10 -8.03
CA VAL A 119 -16.07 11.81 -8.79
C VAL A 119 -16.17 13.31 -8.49
N THR A 120 -15.12 13.87 -7.90
CA THR A 120 -15.15 15.21 -7.30
C THR A 120 -13.79 15.90 -7.35
N LEU A 121 -13.76 17.22 -7.39
CA LEU A 121 -12.62 18.10 -7.15
C LEU A 121 -12.50 18.53 -5.69
N GLU A 122 -13.59 18.40 -4.93
CA GLU A 122 -13.67 18.86 -3.55
C GLU A 122 -13.16 17.80 -2.56
N ASP A 123 -12.69 18.30 -1.42
CA ASP A 123 -12.36 17.49 -0.26
C ASP A 123 -13.63 17.05 0.46
N LEU A 124 -14.09 15.84 0.15
CA LEU A 124 -15.17 15.22 0.92
C LEU A 124 -14.60 14.70 2.25
N LEU A 125 -15.14 15.21 3.36
CA LEU A 125 -14.75 14.84 4.72
C LEU A 125 -15.93 14.21 5.47
N CYS A 126 -15.65 13.09 6.14
CA CYS A 126 -16.52 12.53 7.16
C CYS A 126 -15.85 12.52 8.53
N GLU A 127 -16.29 13.43 9.40
CA GLU A 127 -15.81 13.54 10.78
C GLU A 127 -16.79 12.85 11.77
N PRO A 128 -16.28 12.11 12.77
CA PRO A 128 -17.11 11.57 13.83
C PRO A 128 -17.80 12.71 14.61
N ASN A 129 -19.09 12.57 14.89
CA ASN A 129 -19.95 13.52 15.64
C ASN A 129 -20.56 14.70 14.86
N THR A 130 -20.49 14.69 13.53
CA THR A 130 -21.23 15.68 12.71
C THR A 130 -22.55 15.08 12.21
N GLU A 131 -23.65 15.85 12.21
CA GLU A 131 -24.92 15.50 11.53
C GLU A 131 -24.78 15.56 9.98
N ASN A 132 -23.64 15.10 9.46
CA ASN A 132 -23.33 15.15 8.04
C ASN A 132 -24.12 14.06 7.31
N VAL A 133 -25.05 14.49 6.45
CA VAL A 133 -25.95 13.64 5.66
C VAL A 133 -25.15 12.62 4.82
N LEU A 134 -24.04 13.04 4.20
CA LEU A 134 -23.19 12.17 3.39
C LEU A 134 -22.63 11.00 4.21
N CYS A 135 -22.11 11.29 5.41
CA CYS A 135 -21.49 10.28 6.27
C CYS A 135 -22.50 9.28 6.80
N ARG A 136 -23.70 9.74 7.13
CA ARG A 136 -24.82 8.86 7.51
C ARG A 136 -25.19 7.93 6.36
N GLN A 137 -25.35 8.44 5.14
CA GLN A 137 -25.71 7.62 3.98
C GLN A 137 -24.62 6.61 3.61
N ILE A 138 -23.35 7.03 3.60
CA ILE A 138 -22.22 6.13 3.34
C ILE A 138 -22.13 5.01 4.38
N SER A 139 -22.34 5.33 5.66
CA SER A 139 -22.34 4.34 6.73
C SER A 139 -23.43 3.28 6.51
N ILE A 140 -24.65 3.70 6.16
CA ILE A 140 -25.77 2.81 5.84
C ILE A 140 -25.45 1.92 4.63
N LEU A 141 -24.92 2.50 3.55
CA LEU A 141 -24.56 1.76 2.33
C LEU A 141 -23.47 0.72 2.62
N LYS A 142 -22.40 1.10 3.33
CA LYS A 142 -21.31 0.19 3.73
C LYS A 142 -21.81 -0.98 4.59
N GLN A 143 -22.73 -0.72 5.52
CA GLN A 143 -23.35 -1.77 6.36
C GLN A 143 -24.17 -2.77 5.53
N ARG A 144 -24.75 -2.32 4.41
CA ARG A 144 -25.51 -3.18 3.48
C ARG A 144 -24.64 -3.95 2.50
N GLY A 145 -23.34 -3.67 2.43
CA GLY A 145 -22.40 -4.36 1.55
C GLY A 145 -21.97 -3.56 0.32
N TRP A 146 -22.36 -2.29 0.23
CA TRP A 146 -21.91 -1.43 -0.86
C TRP A 146 -20.43 -1.06 -0.71
N THR A 147 -19.74 -1.10 -1.85
CA THR A 147 -18.38 -0.55 -1.98
C THR A 147 -18.48 0.91 -2.38
N ILE A 148 -17.81 1.76 -1.62
CA ILE A 148 -17.74 3.20 -1.87
C ILE A 148 -16.38 3.50 -2.48
N SER A 149 -16.34 4.07 -3.68
CA SER A 149 -15.13 4.54 -4.34
C SER A 149 -15.17 6.06 -4.49
N THR A 150 -14.04 6.70 -4.21
CA THR A 150 -13.87 8.15 -4.43
C THR A 150 -12.81 8.36 -5.49
N VAL A 151 -13.08 9.26 -6.43
CA VAL A 151 -12.14 9.70 -7.47
C VAL A 151 -11.99 11.20 -7.32
N SER A 152 -10.88 11.64 -6.73
CA SER A 152 -10.55 13.05 -6.68
C SER A 152 -9.84 13.48 -7.95
N LEU A 153 -10.32 14.54 -8.58
CA LEU A 153 -9.68 15.19 -9.71
C LEU A 153 -8.80 16.31 -9.13
N GLN A 154 -7.50 16.34 -9.42
CA GLN A 154 -6.62 17.45 -9.02
C GLN A 154 -6.47 18.44 -10.16
N PHE A 155 -7.38 19.40 -10.29
CA PHE A 155 -7.25 20.50 -11.25
C PHE A 155 -6.69 21.81 -10.65
N LYS A 156 -6.60 21.93 -9.32
CA LYS A 156 -5.99 23.08 -8.64
C LYS A 156 -4.80 22.66 -7.78
N GLU A 157 -3.70 23.39 -7.92
CA GLU A 157 -2.46 23.29 -7.13
C GLU A 157 -2.67 23.80 -5.70
N THR A 158 -3.64 23.26 -4.97
CA THR A 158 -3.75 23.51 -3.55
C THR A 158 -3.05 22.36 -2.85
N GLY A 159 -1.86 22.62 -2.31
CA GLY A 159 -1.05 21.69 -1.50
C GLY A 159 -1.69 21.24 -0.18
N LYS A 160 -3.02 21.16 -0.11
CA LYS A 160 -3.76 20.52 0.98
C LYS A 160 -3.97 19.05 0.63
N ARG A 161 -3.75 18.19 1.63
CA ARG A 161 -4.00 16.75 1.56
C ARG A 161 -5.46 16.51 1.19
N LEU A 162 -5.68 15.72 0.14
CA LEU A 162 -7.03 15.33 -0.25
C LEU A 162 -7.62 14.37 0.79
N ALA A 163 -8.76 14.74 1.36
CA ALA A 163 -9.42 14.04 2.46
C ALA A 163 -10.37 12.90 2.03
N VAL A 164 -10.34 12.50 0.76
CA VAL A 164 -11.22 11.46 0.18
C VAL A 164 -11.00 10.04 0.72
N SER A 165 -9.98 9.80 1.55
CA SER A 165 -9.63 8.49 2.10
C SER A 165 -10.49 8.05 3.29
N ASN A 166 -11.22 8.94 3.97
CA ASN A 166 -12.09 8.58 5.10
C ASN A 166 -13.50 8.11 4.68
N ILE A 167 -13.93 8.44 3.46
CA ILE A 167 -15.22 8.06 2.89
C ILE A 167 -15.14 6.77 2.09
N ALA A 168 -14.07 6.59 1.31
CA ALA A 168 -13.91 5.41 0.48
C ALA A 168 -13.91 4.12 1.31
N SER A 169 -14.26 3.02 0.65
CA SER A 169 -13.91 1.69 1.13
C SER A 169 -12.40 1.52 0.96
N GLU A 170 -11.81 0.65 1.77
CA GLU A 170 -10.36 0.42 1.78
C GLU A 170 -9.85 0.05 0.37
N GLY A 171 -8.81 0.74 -0.10
CA GLY A 171 -8.26 0.56 -1.45
C GLY A 171 -9.06 1.21 -2.60
N ALA A 172 -10.20 1.85 -2.31
CA ALA A 172 -11.09 2.42 -3.33
C ALA A 172 -11.06 3.96 -3.41
N ALA A 173 -10.05 4.61 -2.83
CA ALA A 173 -9.79 6.04 -2.97
C ALA A 173 -8.74 6.30 -4.04
N PHE A 174 -9.08 7.12 -5.04
CA PHE A 174 -8.24 7.40 -6.19
C PHE A 174 -8.04 8.92 -6.34
N VAL A 175 -6.86 9.30 -6.81
CA VAL A 175 -6.52 10.69 -7.15
C VAL A 175 -6.05 10.72 -8.60
N MET A 176 -6.69 11.54 -9.43
CA MET A 176 -6.38 11.71 -10.85
C MET A 176 -5.80 13.11 -11.11
N ASN A 177 -4.58 13.15 -11.64
CA ASN A 177 -3.91 14.39 -12.03
C ASN A 177 -4.42 14.89 -13.42
N ARG A 178 -4.43 16.21 -13.61
CA ARG A 178 -4.78 16.94 -14.84
C ARG A 178 -4.17 16.37 -16.13
N HIS A 179 -2.93 15.89 -16.11
CA HIS A 179 -2.27 15.29 -17.29
C HIS A 179 -2.92 13.97 -17.73
N ILE A 180 -3.32 13.12 -16.78
CA ILE A 180 -4.00 11.84 -17.08
C ILE A 180 -5.38 12.12 -17.67
N PHE A 181 -6.07 13.13 -17.16
CA PHE A 181 -7.39 13.53 -17.61
C PHE A 181 -7.40 14.16 -19.02
N GLN A 182 -6.39 14.97 -19.37
CA GLN A 182 -6.29 15.56 -20.72
C GLN A 182 -5.93 14.53 -21.80
N GLU A 183 -5.16 13.49 -21.47
CA GLU A 183 -4.94 12.37 -22.40
C GLU A 183 -6.22 11.56 -22.64
N VAL A 184 -7.09 11.38 -21.64
CA VAL A 184 -8.41 10.75 -21.80
C VAL A 184 -9.33 11.59 -22.70
N LYS A 185 -9.32 12.92 -22.58
CA LYS A 185 -10.03 13.84 -23.49
C LYS A 185 -9.64 13.64 -24.96
N SER A 186 -8.34 13.49 -25.24
CA SER A 186 -7.83 13.29 -26.61
C SER A 186 -8.27 11.95 -27.25
N PHE A 187 -8.62 10.97 -26.42
CA PHE A 187 -9.09 9.65 -26.88
C PHE A 187 -10.57 9.65 -27.26
N THR A 188 -11.40 10.43 -26.58
CA THR A 188 -12.85 10.52 -26.87
C THR A 188 -13.16 11.26 -28.17
N SER A 189 -12.27 12.14 -28.65
CA SER A 189 -12.41 12.81 -29.95
C SER A 189 -11.91 11.95 -31.12
N ALA A 190 -11.01 10.99 -30.87
CA ALA A 190 -10.44 10.11 -31.89
C ALA A 190 -11.35 8.93 -32.28
N SER A 191 -12.42 8.62 -31.53
CA SER A 191 -13.34 7.52 -31.87
C SER A 191 -14.38 7.88 -32.95
N LYS A 192 -14.40 9.13 -33.44
CA LYS A 192 -15.29 9.55 -34.54
C LYS A 192 -14.75 9.26 -35.95
N SER A 193 -13.47 8.89 -36.11
CA SER A 193 -12.82 8.79 -37.43
C SER A 193 -12.45 7.38 -37.90
N GLN A 194 -12.75 6.31 -37.14
CA GLN A 194 -12.58 4.92 -37.61
C GLN A 194 -13.90 4.16 -37.56
N LYS A 195 -14.81 4.49 -38.49
CA LYS A 195 -16.05 3.73 -38.72
C LYS A 195 -16.11 2.99 -40.07
N ASN A 196 -15.05 3.03 -40.88
CA ASN A 196 -15.00 2.33 -42.16
C ASN A 196 -13.78 1.42 -42.22
N GLU A 197 -13.98 0.15 -41.84
CA GLU A 197 -13.48 -1.07 -42.49
C GLU A 197 -13.58 -2.24 -41.50
N VAL A 198 -14.81 -2.69 -41.29
CA VAL A 198 -15.06 -4.08 -40.90
C VAL A 198 -15.02 -4.88 -42.18
N SER A 199 -14.13 -5.89 -42.29
CA SER A 199 -14.48 -7.23 -42.77
C SER A 199 -13.26 -8.13 -42.98
N ARG A 200 -13.36 -9.33 -42.40
CA ARG A 200 -12.73 -10.62 -42.74
C ARG A 200 -11.51 -11.10 -41.98
N SER A 201 -11.68 -12.35 -41.56
CA SER A 201 -10.71 -13.40 -41.23
C SER A 201 -10.36 -13.58 -39.75
N SER A 202 -11.22 -14.36 -39.12
CA SER A 202 -10.86 -15.45 -38.22
C SER A 202 -9.56 -16.17 -38.63
N THR A 203 -8.53 -16.15 -37.79
CA THR A 203 -7.56 -17.26 -37.57
C THR A 203 -6.57 -16.90 -36.47
N SER A 204 -6.38 -17.84 -35.54
CA SER A 204 -5.22 -18.07 -34.66
C SER A 204 -4.58 -16.91 -33.92
N ILE A 205 -4.65 -16.97 -32.58
CA ILE A 205 -3.83 -16.21 -31.64
C ILE A 205 -2.34 -16.51 -31.92
N PRO A 206 -1.53 -15.52 -32.33
CA PRO A 206 -0.08 -15.63 -32.25
C PRO A 206 0.34 -15.17 -30.86
N SER A 207 1.07 -16.01 -30.14
CA SER A 207 1.85 -15.61 -28.96
C SER A 207 2.82 -14.49 -29.36
N ILE A 208 2.62 -13.29 -28.81
CA ILE A 208 3.55 -12.17 -28.99
C ILE A 208 4.50 -12.12 -27.80
N PRO A 209 5.82 -11.93 -28.02
CA PRO A 209 6.85 -11.97 -26.99
C PRO A 209 6.69 -10.82 -25.99
N THR A 210 6.86 -11.14 -24.71
CA THR A 210 7.15 -10.18 -23.65
C THR A 210 8.50 -9.52 -23.92
N SER A 211 8.50 -8.37 -24.59
CA SER A 211 9.66 -7.48 -24.55
C SER A 211 9.21 -6.02 -24.63
N ASN A 212 9.48 -5.33 -23.52
CA ASN A 212 9.64 -3.88 -23.37
C ASN A 212 8.36 -3.05 -23.21
N LEU A 213 7.79 -3.15 -22.00
CA LEU A 213 7.08 -2.06 -21.35
C LEU A 213 8.09 -1.16 -20.63
N SER A 214 8.27 0.08 -21.06
CA SER A 214 8.94 1.08 -20.22
C SER A 214 7.94 1.63 -19.21
N VAL A 215 7.88 1.00 -18.04
CA VAL A 215 7.27 1.57 -16.82
C VAL A 215 7.97 2.91 -16.55
N VAL A 216 7.21 3.97 -16.26
CA VAL A 216 7.83 5.17 -15.67
C VAL A 216 8.21 4.77 -14.24
N TYR A 217 9.47 4.38 -14.08
CA TYR A 217 10.01 3.86 -12.85
C TYR A 217 10.23 5.00 -11.86
N ASN A 218 9.36 5.10 -10.85
CA ASN A 218 9.52 6.08 -9.78
C ASN A 218 10.59 5.69 -8.74
N GLY A 219 11.44 4.69 -8.99
CA GLY A 219 12.55 4.25 -8.11
C GLY A 219 12.19 3.80 -6.68
N ASP A 220 10.97 4.08 -6.21
CA ASP A 220 10.47 3.94 -4.85
C ASP A 220 9.27 2.99 -4.83
N ASN A 221 9.43 1.83 -5.47
CA ASN A 221 8.35 0.86 -5.57
C ASN A 221 8.07 0.21 -4.20
N PRO A 222 6.81 -0.18 -3.93
CA PRO A 222 6.52 -1.06 -2.81
C PRO A 222 7.30 -2.37 -2.94
N CYS A 223 7.48 -3.07 -1.82
CA CYS A 223 8.12 -4.38 -1.79
C CYS A 223 7.40 -5.39 -2.72
N SER A 224 8.11 -6.44 -3.14
CA SER A 224 7.51 -7.46 -4.01
C SER A 224 6.25 -8.04 -3.38
N PRO A 225 5.10 -8.05 -4.07
CA PRO A 225 3.89 -8.69 -3.55
C PRO A 225 3.92 -10.22 -3.69
N ASP A 226 5.00 -10.77 -4.27
CA ASP A 226 5.12 -12.20 -4.57
C ASP A 226 5.44 -13.02 -3.30
N ILE A 227 4.37 -13.50 -2.64
CA ILE A 227 4.46 -14.30 -1.40
C ILE A 227 5.22 -15.62 -1.63
N SER A 228 5.22 -16.15 -2.86
CA SER A 228 5.89 -17.41 -3.17
C SER A 228 7.41 -17.33 -3.07
N LYS A 229 7.99 -16.12 -3.12
CA LYS A 229 9.44 -15.86 -3.03
C LYS A 229 9.87 -15.36 -1.65
N ILE A 230 9.00 -15.50 -0.66
CA ILE A 230 9.29 -15.07 0.71
C ILE A 230 10.06 -16.15 1.46
N ALA A 231 11.15 -15.72 2.10
CA ALA A 231 12.02 -16.57 2.90
C ALA A 231 12.15 -15.99 4.32
N LEU A 232 11.26 -16.38 5.22
CA LEU A 232 11.26 -15.91 6.60
C LEU A 232 10.86 -17.00 7.60
N ASP A 233 11.27 -16.83 8.86
CA ASP A 233 10.87 -17.73 9.93
C ASP A 233 9.54 -17.22 10.55
N VAL A 234 8.49 -18.04 10.54
CA VAL A 234 7.17 -17.69 11.12
C VAL A 234 6.95 -18.48 12.40
N VAL A 235 6.57 -17.80 13.48
CA VAL A 235 6.11 -18.44 14.72
C VAL A 235 4.65 -18.12 14.94
N ILE A 236 3.79 -19.14 14.93
CA ILE A 236 2.35 -19.00 15.17
C ILE A 236 2.09 -19.38 16.63
N ILE A 237 1.62 -18.42 17.43
CA ILE A 237 1.23 -18.63 18.83
C ILE A 237 -0.28 -18.51 18.93
N LEU A 238 -0.96 -19.61 19.24
CA LEU A 238 -2.42 -19.65 19.33
C LEU A 238 -2.89 -19.89 20.75
N ASP A 239 -3.75 -19.00 21.21
CA ASP A 239 -4.54 -19.18 22.41
C ASP A 239 -5.55 -20.32 22.22
N ASN A 240 -5.39 -21.37 23.01
CA ASN A 240 -6.28 -22.53 23.02
C ASN A 240 -7.05 -22.65 24.35
N SER A 241 -7.20 -21.56 25.10
CA SER A 241 -7.95 -21.47 26.34
C SER A 241 -9.46 -21.68 26.14
N ALA A 242 -10.16 -21.94 27.24
CA ALA A 242 -11.62 -22.03 27.32
C ALA A 242 -12.31 -20.77 26.79
N GLU A 243 -11.68 -19.60 27.00
CA GLU A 243 -12.22 -18.29 26.66
C GLU A 243 -12.38 -18.09 25.14
N VAL A 244 -11.40 -18.57 24.35
CA VAL A 244 -11.50 -18.58 22.88
C VAL A 244 -12.63 -19.51 22.42
N GLY A 245 -12.77 -20.67 23.06
CA GLY A 245 -13.74 -21.70 22.71
C GLY A 245 -13.36 -22.50 21.46
N ASN A 246 -13.78 -23.77 21.43
CA ASN A 246 -13.35 -24.72 20.39
C ASN A 246 -13.76 -24.30 18.96
N LEU A 247 -14.97 -23.75 18.79
CA LEU A 247 -15.45 -23.34 17.47
C LEU A 247 -14.63 -22.18 16.92
N SER A 248 -14.37 -21.14 17.72
CA SER A 248 -13.58 -19.98 17.32
C SER A 248 -12.13 -20.35 17.09
N PHE A 249 -11.55 -21.20 17.95
CA PHE A 249 -10.21 -21.74 17.76
C PHE A 249 -10.09 -22.49 16.42
N THR A 250 -11.10 -23.32 16.09
CA THR A 250 -11.17 -24.02 14.81
C THR A 250 -11.27 -23.06 13.62
N ALA A 251 -12.07 -21.99 13.73
CA ALA A 251 -12.19 -20.98 12.69
C ALA A 251 -10.88 -20.19 12.49
N LEU A 252 -10.20 -19.82 13.58
CA LEU A 252 -8.92 -19.13 13.55
C LEU A 252 -7.85 -19.97 12.83
N LYS A 253 -7.72 -21.25 13.19
CA LYS A 253 -6.79 -22.18 12.50
C LYS A 253 -7.06 -22.23 11.00
N LYS A 254 -8.32 -22.35 10.57
CA LYS A 254 -8.69 -22.36 9.15
C LYS A 254 -8.35 -21.05 8.43
N SER A 255 -8.54 -19.91 9.09
CA SER A 255 -8.14 -18.60 8.54
C SER A 255 -6.62 -18.54 8.31
N LEU A 256 -5.83 -18.99 9.29
CA LEU A 256 -4.37 -19.03 9.20
C LEU A 256 -3.85 -20.06 8.18
N VAL A 257 -4.56 -21.16 7.94
CA VAL A 257 -4.25 -22.07 6.82
C VAL A 257 -4.27 -21.32 5.48
N GLY A 258 -5.28 -20.46 5.24
CA GLY A 258 -5.33 -19.63 4.03
C GLY A 258 -4.21 -18.61 3.93
N VAL A 259 -3.66 -18.15 5.07
CA VAL A 259 -2.46 -17.29 5.08
C VAL A 259 -1.22 -18.07 4.62
N LEU A 260 -1.09 -19.33 5.04
CA LEU A 260 0.05 -20.19 4.69
C LEU A 260 0.01 -20.73 3.26
N GLU A 261 -1.16 -20.83 2.63
CA GLU A 261 -1.33 -21.45 1.30
C GLU A 261 -0.44 -20.83 0.21
N GLY A 262 -0.21 -19.51 0.28
CA GLY A 262 0.65 -18.79 -0.66
C GLY A 262 2.15 -18.82 -0.36
N LEU A 263 2.55 -19.36 0.80
CA LEU A 263 3.93 -19.33 1.29
C LEU A 263 4.66 -20.62 0.91
N GLN A 264 5.89 -20.49 0.42
CA GLN A 264 6.75 -21.65 0.17
C GLN A 264 7.44 -22.07 1.48
N VAL A 265 6.94 -23.14 2.12
CA VAL A 265 7.52 -23.68 3.35
C VAL A 265 8.51 -24.79 3.01
N GLY A 266 9.63 -24.83 3.72
CA GLY A 266 10.57 -25.94 3.68
C GLY A 266 11.86 -25.62 4.44
N GLN A 267 12.93 -26.34 4.10
CA GLN A 267 14.20 -26.29 4.85
C GLN A 267 15.33 -25.60 4.08
N ASP A 268 15.09 -25.23 2.82
CA ASP A 268 16.08 -24.56 1.97
C ASP A 268 16.19 -23.06 2.29
N ASN A 269 17.24 -22.43 1.77
CA ASN A 269 17.55 -21.05 2.12
C ASN A 269 16.62 -20.00 1.48
N ASP A 270 15.88 -20.34 0.46
CA ASP A 270 14.90 -19.51 -0.23
C ASP A 270 13.46 -19.78 0.24
N GLN A 271 13.30 -20.66 1.23
CA GLN A 271 12.00 -21.07 1.77
C GLN A 271 11.78 -20.51 3.18
N SER A 272 10.51 -20.50 3.58
CA SER A 272 10.08 -20.10 4.92
C SER A 272 9.99 -21.30 5.86
N ALA A 273 10.34 -21.11 7.13
CA ALA A 273 10.22 -22.14 8.16
C ALA A 273 9.13 -21.77 9.17
N ILE A 274 8.33 -22.73 9.62
CA ILE A 274 7.19 -22.48 10.51
C ILE A 274 7.40 -23.19 11.85
N ALA A 275 7.21 -22.47 12.94
CA ALA A 275 7.05 -23.03 14.28
C ALA A 275 5.66 -22.71 14.82
N MET A 276 5.14 -23.57 15.69
CA MET A 276 3.79 -23.44 16.24
C MET A 276 3.81 -23.67 17.75
N ILE A 277 3.15 -22.79 18.49
CA ILE A 277 3.02 -22.81 19.94
C ILE A 277 1.54 -22.68 20.28
N THR A 278 1.06 -23.45 21.25
CA THR A 278 -0.26 -23.22 21.86
C THR A 278 -0.10 -22.66 23.26
N ILE A 279 -0.94 -21.69 23.63
CA ILE A 279 -0.95 -21.09 24.97
C ILE A 279 -2.30 -21.35 25.63
N GLY A 280 -2.26 -22.18 26.68
CA GLY A 280 -3.35 -22.39 27.64
C GLY A 280 -2.80 -22.12 29.04
N LYS A 281 -3.06 -22.99 30.01
CA LYS A 281 -2.49 -22.85 31.37
C LYS A 281 -0.96 -22.83 31.36
N LYS A 282 -0.35 -23.45 30.34
CA LYS A 282 1.08 -23.38 30.05
C LYS A 282 1.28 -23.23 28.54
N ALA A 283 2.35 -22.57 28.16
CA ALA A 283 2.79 -22.55 26.77
C ALA A 283 3.42 -23.90 26.36
N GLU A 284 3.00 -24.44 25.22
CA GLU A 284 3.50 -25.70 24.66
C GLU A 284 4.04 -25.49 23.24
N LEU A 285 5.30 -25.87 23.02
CA LEU A 285 5.87 -25.98 21.69
C LEU A 285 5.27 -27.21 20.98
N ARG A 286 4.56 -26.99 19.89
CA ARG A 286 3.95 -28.04 19.08
C ARG A 286 4.87 -28.50 17.97
N TYR A 287 5.45 -27.54 17.26
CA TYR A 287 6.34 -27.75 16.13
C TYR A 287 7.43 -26.68 16.13
N ASN A 288 8.65 -27.05 15.78
CA ASN A 288 9.79 -26.15 15.64
C ASN A 288 10.07 -25.85 14.15
N PHE A 289 11.04 -24.98 13.87
CA PHE A 289 11.39 -24.61 12.49
C PHE A 289 11.88 -25.76 11.59
N ASP A 290 12.30 -26.88 12.19
CA ASP A 290 12.83 -28.04 11.47
C ASP A 290 11.73 -29.09 11.21
N SER A 291 10.46 -28.80 11.54
CA SER A 291 9.37 -29.79 11.56
C SER A 291 8.68 -30.03 10.21
N PHE A 292 8.78 -29.11 9.26
CA PHE A 292 8.03 -29.17 8.00
C PHE A 292 8.93 -29.02 6.78
N HIS A 293 8.72 -29.86 5.76
CA HIS A 293 9.50 -29.85 4.51
C HIS A 293 8.73 -29.27 3.33
N TYR A 294 7.41 -29.12 3.43
CA TYR A 294 6.58 -28.48 2.41
C TYR A 294 5.31 -27.84 3.01
N THR A 295 4.71 -26.87 2.30
CA THR A 295 3.58 -26.05 2.78
C THR A 295 2.39 -26.86 3.27
N LYS A 296 2.05 -27.96 2.57
CA LYS A 296 0.91 -28.79 2.96
C LYS A 296 1.08 -29.45 4.33
N GLU A 297 2.27 -29.89 4.72
CA GLU A 297 2.53 -30.43 6.07
C GLU A 297 2.25 -29.39 7.15
N ALA A 298 2.72 -28.17 6.96
CA ALA A 298 2.47 -27.08 7.90
C ALA A 298 0.97 -26.74 7.99
N MET A 299 0.25 -26.72 6.87
CA MET A 299 -1.20 -26.48 6.86
C MET A 299 -1.99 -27.60 7.57
N ASP A 300 -1.67 -28.86 7.28
CA ASP A 300 -2.33 -30.02 7.90
C ASP A 300 -2.05 -30.05 9.42
N ALA A 301 -0.81 -29.77 9.83
CA ALA A 301 -0.41 -29.66 11.23
C ALA A 301 -1.13 -28.53 11.95
N LEU A 302 -1.19 -27.33 11.34
CA LEU A 302 -1.92 -26.18 11.87
C LEU A 302 -3.41 -26.51 12.03
N ALA A 303 -4.05 -27.12 11.04
CA ALA A 303 -5.45 -27.52 11.11
C ALA A 303 -5.71 -28.56 12.23
N SER A 304 -4.74 -29.44 12.49
CA SER A 304 -4.83 -30.51 13.49
C SER A 304 -4.55 -30.08 14.94
N LEU A 305 -4.04 -28.87 15.18
CA LEU A 305 -3.69 -28.41 16.54
C LEU A 305 -4.88 -28.58 17.50
N PRO A 306 -4.70 -29.22 18.68
CA PRO A 306 -5.80 -29.53 19.56
C PRO A 306 -6.24 -28.30 20.37
N PHE A 307 -7.55 -28.21 20.61
CA PHE A 307 -8.10 -27.26 21.57
C PHE A 307 -7.78 -27.71 22.99
N GLY A 308 -7.29 -26.79 23.83
CA GLY A 308 -6.89 -27.09 25.21
C GLY A 308 -8.05 -26.95 26.19
N GLY A 309 -8.73 -25.81 26.17
CA GLY A 309 -9.85 -25.50 27.04
C GLY A 309 -9.46 -25.14 28.49
N ASP A 310 -8.21 -24.72 28.72
CA ASP A 310 -7.78 -24.23 30.03
C ASP A 310 -8.37 -22.85 30.34
N GLU A 311 -8.66 -22.56 31.62
CA GLU A 311 -9.18 -21.24 32.03
C GLU A 311 -8.13 -20.12 32.04
N ALA A 312 -6.84 -20.47 32.00
CA ALA A 312 -5.74 -19.52 32.01
C ALA A 312 -5.00 -19.51 30.66
N VAL A 313 -4.31 -18.40 30.37
CA VAL A 313 -3.49 -18.22 29.16
C VAL A 313 -2.08 -17.74 29.55
N ASP A 314 -1.06 -18.41 29.02
CA ASP A 314 0.35 -18.14 29.31
C ASP A 314 1.06 -17.45 28.13
N ILE A 315 0.78 -16.15 27.94
CA ILE A 315 1.37 -15.34 26.87
C ILE A 315 2.90 -15.20 27.08
N SER A 316 3.35 -14.96 28.32
CA SER A 316 4.77 -14.82 28.65
C SER A 316 5.56 -16.08 28.30
N GLY A 317 5.03 -17.26 28.62
CA GLY A 317 5.60 -18.54 28.24
C GLY A 317 5.71 -18.72 26.73
N GLY A 318 4.67 -18.32 25.97
CA GLY A 318 4.67 -18.41 24.51
C GLY A 318 5.75 -17.54 23.86
N LEU A 319 5.91 -16.30 24.33
CA LEU A 319 6.97 -15.39 23.87
C LEU A 319 8.36 -15.88 24.30
N THR A 320 8.48 -16.47 25.49
CA THR A 320 9.74 -17.04 25.99
C THR A 320 10.19 -18.24 25.15
N LEU A 321 9.28 -19.16 24.82
CA LEU A 321 9.57 -20.26 23.89
C LEU A 321 10.02 -19.74 22.52
N THR A 322 9.40 -18.67 22.05
CA THR A 322 9.77 -18.00 20.79
C THR A 322 11.20 -17.45 20.85
N ILE A 323 11.59 -16.79 21.93
CA ILE A 323 12.97 -16.31 22.14
C ILE A 323 13.97 -17.46 22.03
N ASN A 324 13.65 -18.60 22.67
CA ASN A 324 14.52 -19.77 22.67
C ASN A 324 14.65 -20.37 21.27
N LEU A 325 13.54 -20.49 20.52
CA LEU A 325 13.54 -20.97 19.13
C LEU A 325 14.41 -20.10 18.23
N VAL A 326 14.20 -18.77 18.26
CA VAL A 326 14.93 -17.82 17.41
C VAL A 326 16.42 -17.81 17.76
N THR A 327 16.75 -17.83 19.05
CA THR A 327 18.15 -17.87 19.51
C THR A 327 18.84 -19.14 19.06
N ALA A 328 18.21 -20.30 19.24
CA ALA A 328 18.75 -21.58 18.81
C ALA A 328 18.96 -21.63 17.27
N ARG A 329 18.00 -21.10 16.50
CA ARG A 329 18.09 -21.04 15.03
C ARG A 329 19.26 -20.17 14.58
N ARG A 330 19.39 -18.95 15.12
CA ARG A 330 20.48 -18.01 14.78
C ARG A 330 21.87 -18.56 15.11
N ASN A 331 22.00 -19.25 16.25
CA ASN A 331 23.27 -19.88 16.64
C ASN A 331 23.69 -21.02 15.70
N ARG A 332 22.72 -21.73 15.09
CA ARG A 332 22.99 -22.85 14.18
C ARG A 332 23.32 -22.41 12.77
N THR A 333 22.55 -21.47 12.23
CA THR A 333 22.60 -21.15 10.79
C THR A 333 23.54 -20.00 10.45
N ASN A 334 24.00 -19.23 11.45
CA ASN A 334 24.67 -17.93 11.29
C ASN A 334 23.91 -16.96 10.35
N ASN A 335 22.65 -17.29 10.04
CA ASN A 335 21.80 -16.61 9.07
C ASN A 335 20.68 -15.91 9.84
N HIS A 336 20.63 -14.60 9.73
CA HIS A 336 19.67 -13.75 10.42
C HIS A 336 18.43 -13.54 9.56
N ARG A 337 17.71 -14.64 9.26
CA ARG A 337 16.41 -14.56 8.56
C ARG A 337 15.47 -13.63 9.33
N PRO A 338 14.64 -12.84 8.63
CA PRO A 338 13.57 -12.10 9.28
C PRO A 338 12.62 -13.08 9.96
N VAL A 339 12.11 -12.70 11.13
CA VAL A 339 11.18 -13.52 11.91
C VAL A 339 9.87 -12.75 12.10
N LEU A 340 8.75 -13.38 11.78
CA LEU A 340 7.39 -12.91 12.08
C LEU A 340 6.79 -13.80 13.17
N VAL A 341 6.26 -13.20 14.23
CA VAL A 341 5.44 -13.90 15.22
C VAL A 341 3.99 -13.49 15.00
N ILE A 342 3.07 -14.45 14.96
CA ILE A 342 1.63 -14.20 14.93
C ILE A 342 1.08 -14.70 16.26
N LEU A 343 0.85 -13.78 17.20
CA LEU A 343 0.24 -14.04 18.50
C LEU A 343 -1.27 -13.72 18.43
N ALA A 344 -2.10 -14.76 18.49
CA ALA A 344 -3.56 -14.60 18.53
C ALA A 344 -4.11 -15.05 19.88
N SER A 345 -4.69 -14.12 20.64
CA SER A 345 -5.21 -14.39 21.99
C SER A 345 -6.41 -13.53 22.37
N SER A 346 -7.30 -14.07 23.20
CA SER A 346 -8.37 -13.31 23.87
C SER A 346 -7.92 -12.73 25.22
N GLY A 347 -6.72 -13.10 25.66
CA GLY A 347 -6.18 -12.72 26.96
C GLY A 347 -5.80 -11.24 27.08
N VAL A 348 -5.44 -10.87 28.30
CA VAL A 348 -4.91 -9.55 28.65
C VAL A 348 -3.45 -9.72 29.05
N ALA A 349 -2.58 -8.87 28.52
CA ALA A 349 -1.17 -8.85 28.89
C ALA A 349 -0.85 -7.56 29.67
N PRO A 350 -1.16 -7.47 30.98
CA PRO A 350 -0.78 -6.29 31.73
C PRO A 350 0.76 -6.19 31.74
N CYS A 351 1.29 -4.96 31.61
CA CYS A 351 2.71 -4.68 31.78
C CYS A 351 2.99 -4.09 33.18
N PRO A 352 2.87 -4.87 34.27
CA PRO A 352 3.21 -4.35 35.59
C PRO A 352 4.71 -4.05 35.63
N GLU A 353 5.07 -2.96 36.32
CA GLU A 353 6.46 -2.72 36.72
C GLU A 353 6.87 -3.82 37.70
N MET A 354 7.65 -4.77 37.21
CA MET A 354 8.14 -5.91 37.99
C MET A 354 9.62 -5.69 38.35
N PRO A 355 10.08 -6.20 39.52
CA PRO A 355 11.49 -6.23 39.84
C PRO A 355 12.32 -6.88 38.71
N ALA A 356 13.55 -6.39 38.52
CA ALA A 356 14.46 -6.94 37.51
C ALA A 356 14.66 -8.46 37.72
N GLY A 357 14.48 -9.25 36.66
CA GLY A 357 14.70 -10.70 36.67
C GLY A 357 13.44 -11.57 36.74
N ILE A 358 12.23 -10.98 36.78
CA ILE A 358 10.99 -11.72 36.55
C ILE A 358 10.47 -11.37 35.15
N ASP A 359 10.65 -12.30 34.21
CA ASP A 359 10.23 -12.14 32.82
C ASP A 359 8.69 -12.12 32.72
N ASN A 360 8.15 -10.99 32.26
CA ASN A 360 6.74 -10.84 31.91
C ASN A 360 6.56 -10.71 30.38
N GLU A 361 5.30 -10.69 29.92
CA GLU A 361 4.91 -10.60 28.53
C GLU A 361 5.59 -9.43 27.80
N CYS A 362 5.67 -8.28 28.47
CA CYS A 362 6.18 -7.04 27.90
C CYS A 362 7.71 -7.04 27.80
N GLN A 363 8.40 -7.60 28.79
CA GLN A 363 9.84 -7.83 28.74
C GLN A 363 10.20 -8.85 27.65
N ALA A 364 9.45 -9.94 27.54
CA ALA A 364 9.64 -10.93 26.49
C ALA A 364 9.40 -10.33 25.09
N ALA A 365 8.32 -9.56 24.91
CA ALA A 365 8.05 -8.85 23.67
C ALA A 365 9.16 -7.82 23.34
N ALA A 366 9.62 -7.04 24.32
CA ALA A 366 10.72 -6.09 24.14
C ALA A 366 12.03 -6.79 23.73
N LYS A 367 12.33 -7.95 24.32
CA LYS A 367 13.49 -8.76 23.95
C LYS A 367 13.39 -9.27 22.51
N LEU A 368 12.22 -9.75 22.07
CA LEU A 368 11.97 -10.12 20.67
C LEU A 368 12.15 -8.92 19.73
N LYS A 369 11.61 -7.74 20.07
CA LYS A 369 11.80 -6.50 19.28
C LYS A 369 13.28 -6.12 19.15
N ASN A 370 14.04 -6.19 20.25
CA ASN A 370 15.49 -5.95 20.24
C ASN A 370 16.26 -6.98 19.41
N MET A 371 15.74 -8.19 19.30
CA MET A 371 16.24 -9.22 18.38
C MET A 371 15.80 -8.97 16.92
N ASN A 372 15.13 -7.87 16.59
CA ASN A 372 14.53 -7.60 15.27
C ASN A 372 13.51 -8.67 14.83
N VAL A 373 12.78 -9.23 15.80
CA VAL A 373 11.64 -10.12 15.55
C VAL A 373 10.36 -9.29 15.52
N ARG A 374 9.57 -9.42 14.45
CA ARG A 374 8.33 -8.69 14.26
C ARG A 374 7.19 -9.43 14.96
N VAL A 375 6.84 -8.98 16.15
CA VAL A 375 5.68 -9.50 16.89
C VAL A 375 4.41 -8.89 16.33
N GLY A 376 3.60 -9.71 15.68
CA GLY A 376 2.24 -9.44 15.23
C GLY A 376 1.22 -9.93 16.24
N THR A 377 0.23 -9.09 16.57
CA THR A 377 -0.79 -9.41 17.56
C THR A 377 -2.16 -9.43 16.90
N VAL A 378 -2.97 -10.44 17.19
CA VAL A 378 -4.36 -10.55 16.77
C VAL A 378 -5.22 -10.59 18.02
N ASN A 379 -5.89 -9.49 18.33
CA ASN A 379 -6.84 -9.44 19.44
C ASN A 379 -8.07 -10.26 19.07
N LEU A 380 -8.34 -11.33 19.82
CA LEU A 380 -9.52 -12.17 19.64
C LEU A 380 -10.65 -11.62 20.51
N ASP A 381 -11.31 -10.57 20.02
CA ASP A 381 -12.45 -9.97 20.71
C ASP A 381 -13.69 -10.86 20.53
N PHE A 382 -14.20 -11.43 21.63
CA PHE A 382 -15.45 -12.18 21.65
C PHE A 382 -16.51 -11.42 22.47
N HIS A 383 -17.77 -11.47 22.02
CA HIS A 383 -18.87 -10.69 22.61
C HIS A 383 -19.12 -10.96 24.11
N SER A 384 -18.56 -12.03 24.67
CA SER A 384 -18.77 -12.47 26.05
C SER A 384 -17.68 -12.08 27.05
N THR A 385 -16.51 -11.62 26.60
CA THR A 385 -15.28 -11.59 27.42
C THR A 385 -14.64 -10.21 27.60
N GLY A 386 -15.07 -9.22 26.81
CA GLY A 386 -14.43 -7.90 26.75
C GLY A 386 -13.28 -7.87 25.75
N PRO A 387 -12.67 -6.70 25.50
CA PRO A 387 -11.63 -6.56 24.49
C PRO A 387 -10.33 -7.20 24.96
N ALA A 388 -9.73 -8.04 24.13
CA ALA A 388 -8.37 -8.49 24.35
C ALA A 388 -7.43 -7.27 24.27
N ASP A 389 -6.42 -7.19 25.15
CA ASP A 389 -5.43 -6.11 25.14
C ASP A 389 -4.03 -6.69 25.13
N ILE A 390 -3.61 -7.11 23.93
CA ILE A 390 -2.24 -7.55 23.66
C ILE A 390 -1.56 -6.68 22.60
N GLY A 391 -2.26 -5.69 22.02
CA GLY A 391 -1.77 -4.88 20.91
C GLY A 391 -0.49 -4.10 21.24
N HIS A 392 -0.30 -3.70 22.49
CA HIS A 392 0.91 -3.01 22.94
C HIS A 392 2.18 -3.92 22.91
N LEU A 393 2.00 -5.24 22.88
CA LEU A 393 3.11 -6.20 22.67
C LEU A 393 3.63 -6.18 21.23
N ALA A 394 2.83 -5.73 20.26
CA ALA A 394 3.20 -5.74 18.85
C ALA A 394 4.46 -4.93 18.56
N TYR A 395 5.22 -5.32 17.54
CA TYR A 395 6.46 -4.67 17.11
C TYR A 395 6.28 -3.18 16.86
N SER A 396 5.18 -2.83 16.19
CA SER A 396 4.68 -1.47 16.02
C SER A 396 3.18 -1.53 15.79
N LYS A 397 2.52 -0.37 15.68
CA LYS A 397 1.09 -0.32 15.29
C LYS A 397 0.78 -0.98 13.94
N CYS A 398 1.75 -1.14 13.06
CA CYS A 398 1.58 -1.83 11.78
C CYS A 398 1.42 -3.36 11.93
N TYR A 399 1.77 -3.89 13.09
CA TYR A 399 1.67 -5.32 13.43
C TYR A 399 0.54 -5.57 14.46
N GLN A 400 -0.35 -4.60 14.66
CA GLN A 400 -1.57 -4.76 15.45
C GLN A 400 -2.74 -5.11 14.52
N PHE A 401 -3.08 -6.39 14.44
CA PHE A 401 -4.12 -6.89 13.56
C PHE A 401 -5.45 -6.99 14.27
N LYS A 402 -6.51 -6.61 13.57
CA LYS A 402 -7.89 -6.79 14.02
C LYS A 402 -8.41 -8.13 13.57
N ASN A 403 -9.09 -8.86 14.45
CA ASN A 403 -9.83 -10.06 14.09
C ASN A 403 -11.12 -9.69 13.33
N ASN A 404 -10.98 -9.37 12.05
CA ASN A 404 -12.09 -9.03 11.16
C ASN A 404 -11.94 -9.74 9.81
N ARG A 405 -12.83 -9.44 8.85
CA ARG A 405 -12.80 -10.03 7.50
C ARG A 405 -11.48 -9.85 6.73
N LEU A 406 -10.63 -8.90 7.14
CA LEU A 406 -9.35 -8.57 6.50
C LEU A 406 -8.16 -9.23 7.18
N LEU A 407 -8.37 -10.01 8.26
CA LEU A 407 -7.28 -10.62 9.02
C LEU A 407 -6.32 -11.42 8.12
N GLY A 408 -6.85 -12.28 7.24
CA GLY A 408 -6.03 -13.08 6.32
C GLY A 408 -5.18 -12.21 5.39
N PHE A 409 -5.77 -11.19 4.78
CA PHE A 409 -5.07 -10.23 3.93
C PHE A 409 -3.97 -9.48 4.70
N ASN A 410 -4.28 -8.96 5.89
CA ASN A 410 -3.35 -8.21 6.71
C ASN A 410 -2.15 -9.07 7.16
N LEU A 411 -2.41 -10.33 7.50
CA LEU A 411 -1.34 -11.28 7.84
C LEU A 411 -0.47 -11.62 6.63
N GLN A 412 -1.06 -11.81 5.44
CA GLN A 412 -0.29 -11.97 4.21
C GLN A 412 0.58 -10.74 3.88
N GLN A 413 0.04 -9.53 4.03
CA GLN A 413 0.82 -8.30 3.89
C GLN A 413 1.94 -8.19 4.94
N SER A 414 1.72 -8.71 6.14
CA SER A 414 2.76 -8.75 7.17
C SER A 414 3.91 -9.68 6.82
N LEU A 415 3.65 -10.79 6.10
CA LEU A 415 4.72 -11.66 5.57
C LEU A 415 5.58 -10.89 4.56
N ILE A 416 4.94 -10.19 3.61
CA ILE A 416 5.63 -9.38 2.58
C ILE A 416 6.48 -8.28 3.24
N THR A 417 5.88 -7.49 4.12
CA THR A 417 6.57 -6.38 4.79
C THR A 417 7.63 -6.85 5.79
N THR A 418 7.51 -8.05 6.33
CA THR A 418 8.56 -8.68 7.15
C THR A 418 9.75 -9.12 6.30
N ASN A 419 9.50 -9.70 5.13
CA ASN A 419 10.52 -10.08 4.16
C ASN A 419 11.20 -8.86 3.51
N CYS A 420 10.57 -7.69 3.57
CA CYS A 420 11.10 -6.45 3.03
C CYS A 420 11.90 -5.68 4.07
N TYR A 421 13.22 -5.81 4.05
CA TYR A 421 14.09 -5.15 5.02
C TYR A 421 15.43 -4.69 4.43
N CYS A 422 16.04 -3.69 5.08
CA CYS A 422 17.38 -3.22 4.76
C CYS A 422 18.44 -3.91 5.61
N GLU A 423 19.49 -4.41 4.95
CA GLU A 423 20.65 -5.00 5.61
C GLU A 423 21.76 -3.96 5.84
N GLY A 424 22.50 -4.09 6.95
CA GLY A 424 23.84 -3.51 7.09
C GLY A 424 23.91 -1.99 7.19
N GLY A 425 23.31 -1.39 8.22
CA GLY A 425 23.42 0.05 8.48
C GLY A 425 22.70 0.95 7.46
N TYR A 426 21.90 0.36 6.56
CA TYR A 426 20.97 1.09 5.71
C TYR A 426 19.63 1.27 6.43
N SER A 427 18.99 2.42 6.20
CA SER A 427 17.64 2.72 6.68
C SER A 427 16.63 2.54 5.56
N GLN A 428 15.50 1.91 5.87
CA GLN A 428 14.42 1.71 4.90
C GLN A 428 13.68 3.02 4.64
N PHE A 429 13.49 3.37 3.39
CA PHE A 429 12.53 4.41 3.02
C PHE A 429 11.12 3.83 3.06
N HIS A 430 10.18 4.59 3.61
CA HIS A 430 8.77 4.21 3.73
C HIS A 430 7.91 5.17 2.91
N ILE A 431 7.07 4.63 2.04
CA ILE A 431 6.12 5.40 1.21
C ILE A 431 4.97 5.91 2.09
N GLY A 432 4.58 5.07 3.05
CA GLY A 432 3.60 5.36 4.07
C GLY A 432 4.00 4.67 5.36
N GLU A 433 3.28 4.98 6.43
CA GLU A 433 3.64 4.54 7.78
C GLU A 433 3.88 3.03 7.93
N CYS A 434 3.05 2.22 7.28
CA CYS A 434 3.17 0.76 7.29
C CYS A 434 3.59 0.17 5.93
N SER A 435 4.09 1.02 5.03
CA SER A 435 4.42 0.66 3.65
C SER A 435 5.92 0.87 3.41
N PRO A 436 6.78 -0.09 3.81
CA PRO A 436 8.18 -0.05 3.43
C PRO A 436 8.29 -0.05 1.89
N SER A 437 9.21 0.75 1.37
CA SER A 437 9.59 0.72 -0.04
C SER A 437 10.72 -0.27 -0.26
N SER A 438 11.00 -0.61 -1.50
CA SER A 438 12.21 -1.36 -1.89
C SER A 438 13.51 -0.56 -1.77
N SER A 439 13.47 0.72 -1.36
CA SER A 439 14.64 1.60 -1.30
C SER A 439 15.29 1.60 0.10
N CYS A 440 16.54 1.15 0.16
CA CYS A 440 17.40 1.21 1.34
C CYS A 440 18.44 2.31 1.20
N ILE A 441 18.47 3.24 2.14
CA ILE A 441 19.24 4.48 2.07
C ILE A 441 20.29 4.53 3.17
N ARG A 442 21.51 4.95 2.85
CA ARG A 442 22.58 5.17 3.82
C ARG A 442 23.37 6.43 3.49
N ILE A 443 23.66 7.23 4.51
CA ILE A 443 24.57 8.38 4.36
C ILE A 443 26.00 7.92 4.64
N ILE A 444 26.92 8.36 3.80
CA ILE A 444 28.36 8.23 3.99
C ILE A 444 28.91 9.59 4.44
N GLN A 445 29.47 9.62 5.65
CA GLN A 445 29.99 10.81 6.32
C GLN A 445 31.47 11.07 6.00
N THR A 446 31.91 10.67 4.82
CA THR A 446 33.25 10.97 4.32
C THR A 446 33.06 11.79 3.06
N ALA A 447 33.41 13.07 3.13
CA ALA A 447 33.14 13.99 2.04
C ALA A 447 33.93 13.59 0.80
N ASP A 448 33.27 13.60 -0.36
CA ASP A 448 33.88 13.19 -1.62
C ASP A 448 33.24 13.90 -2.82
N PHE A 449 33.90 13.83 -3.97
CA PHE A 449 33.40 14.31 -5.26
C PHE A 449 32.46 13.30 -5.90
N TYR A 450 31.60 13.77 -6.81
CA TYR A 450 30.53 12.92 -7.38
C TYR A 450 31.01 11.62 -7.99
N SER A 451 32.07 11.63 -8.80
CA SER A 451 32.59 10.42 -9.45
C SER A 451 33.11 9.38 -8.46
N SER A 452 33.79 9.82 -7.39
CA SER A 452 34.33 8.96 -6.36
C SER A 452 33.25 8.46 -5.40
N ALA A 453 32.30 9.33 -5.03
CA ALA A 453 31.11 8.96 -4.27
C ALA A 453 30.28 7.87 -4.97
N ALA A 454 30.02 8.05 -6.27
CA ALA A 454 29.33 7.04 -7.09
C ALA A 454 30.09 5.72 -7.15
N THR A 455 31.41 5.76 -7.34
CA THR A 455 32.26 4.56 -7.35
C THR A 455 32.26 3.85 -5.99
N THR A 456 32.26 4.60 -4.90
CA THR A 456 32.20 4.06 -3.55
C THR A 456 30.87 3.36 -3.28
N CYS A 457 29.73 3.98 -3.63
CA CYS A 457 28.43 3.32 -3.52
C CYS A 457 28.40 1.99 -4.31
N ARG A 458 28.91 1.99 -5.56
CA ARG A 458 28.96 0.77 -6.41
C ARG A 458 29.81 -0.34 -5.82
N THR A 459 30.87 -0.02 -5.10
CA THR A 459 31.72 -1.01 -4.41
C THR A 459 30.93 -1.82 -3.36
N PHE A 460 29.86 -1.25 -2.82
CA PHE A 460 28.95 -1.92 -1.87
C PHE A 460 27.65 -2.44 -2.52
N GLY A 461 27.61 -2.57 -3.85
CA GLY A 461 26.40 -2.98 -4.57
C GLY A 461 25.25 -1.95 -4.47
N ALA A 462 25.59 -0.69 -4.24
CA ALA A 462 24.67 0.43 -4.14
C ALA A 462 24.94 1.44 -5.28
N ARG A 463 24.17 2.52 -5.33
CA ARG A 463 24.35 3.66 -6.23
C ARG A 463 24.06 4.95 -5.48
N LEU A 464 24.42 6.11 -6.01
CA LEU A 464 23.95 7.36 -5.41
C LEU A 464 22.42 7.44 -5.50
N VAL A 465 21.81 8.01 -4.45
CA VAL A 465 20.35 8.00 -4.28
C VAL A 465 19.61 8.68 -5.44
N SER A 466 18.51 8.06 -5.87
CA SER A 466 17.56 8.62 -6.83
C SER A 466 16.34 9.15 -6.08
N ILE A 467 15.86 10.34 -6.41
CA ILE A 467 14.75 10.97 -5.69
C ILE A 467 13.63 11.33 -6.66
N TRP A 468 12.52 10.60 -6.54
CA TRP A 468 11.36 10.73 -7.43
C TRP A 468 10.10 11.24 -6.74
N SER A 469 10.22 11.63 -5.47
CA SER A 469 9.10 12.14 -4.68
C SER A 469 9.56 13.15 -3.63
N ALA A 470 8.67 14.07 -3.27
CA ALA A 470 8.88 14.99 -2.15
C ALA A 470 9.09 14.22 -0.83
N ALA A 471 8.41 13.09 -0.66
CA ALA A 471 8.56 12.24 0.52
C ALA A 471 9.99 11.70 0.66
N LYS A 472 10.58 11.17 -0.42
CA LYS A 472 11.97 10.68 -0.39
C LYS A 472 12.97 11.83 -0.26
N SER A 473 12.72 12.97 -0.91
CA SER A 473 13.56 14.16 -0.75
C SER A 473 13.62 14.61 0.71
N ASN A 474 12.47 14.75 1.35
CA ASN A 474 12.38 15.13 2.76
C ASN A 474 12.98 14.07 3.68
N TYR A 475 12.77 12.78 3.39
CA TYR A 475 13.37 11.69 4.15
C TYR A 475 14.90 11.77 4.13
N VAL A 476 15.50 11.88 2.94
CA VAL A 476 16.95 12.02 2.77
C VAL A 476 17.44 13.27 3.50
N SER A 477 16.87 14.45 3.24
CA SER A 477 17.28 15.69 3.93
C SER A 477 17.16 15.59 5.45
N SER A 478 16.13 14.90 5.99
CA SER A 478 15.96 14.70 7.44
C SER A 478 17.03 13.80 8.07
N MET A 479 17.62 12.90 7.29
CA MET A 479 18.75 12.09 7.76
C MET A 479 20.03 12.94 7.79
N CYS A 480 20.18 13.89 6.85
CA CYS A 480 21.34 14.77 6.73
C CYS A 480 21.38 15.82 7.84
N PHE A 481 20.23 16.46 8.12
CA PHE A 481 20.09 17.43 9.22
C PHE A 481 20.46 16.86 10.59
N ARG A 482 20.32 15.53 10.79
CA ARG A 482 20.73 14.87 12.05
C ARG A 482 22.25 14.75 12.21
N LEU A 483 23.04 15.06 11.18
CA LEU A 483 24.51 15.00 11.21
C LEU A 483 25.15 16.26 11.79
N GLY A 484 24.47 17.40 11.73
CA GLY A 484 24.96 18.68 12.22
C GLY A 484 23.97 19.80 11.95
N ASN A 485 24.04 20.86 12.75
CA ASN A 485 23.13 22.02 12.62
C ASN A 485 23.61 23.03 11.56
N ASP A 486 24.82 22.88 11.03
CA ASP A 486 25.36 23.74 9.97
C ASP A 486 24.95 23.18 8.59
N PRO A 487 24.18 23.92 7.77
CA PRO A 487 23.76 23.48 6.44
C PRO A 487 24.91 23.20 5.48
N ASP A 488 26.05 23.88 5.63
CA ASP A 488 27.21 23.69 4.76
C ASP A 488 28.01 22.42 5.15
N GLU A 489 28.00 22.04 6.44
CA GLU A 489 28.62 20.78 6.92
C GLU A 489 27.69 19.57 6.79
N SER A 490 26.38 19.77 6.76
CA SER A 490 25.36 18.71 6.66
C SER A 490 24.84 18.49 5.23
N SER A 491 25.33 19.26 4.27
CA SER A 491 25.01 19.10 2.85
C SER A 491 25.40 17.71 2.33
N VAL A 492 24.48 17.08 1.60
CA VAL A 492 24.74 15.79 0.96
C VAL A 492 24.58 15.83 -0.55
N LEU A 493 25.46 15.12 -1.24
CA LEU A 493 25.38 14.84 -2.66
C LEU A 493 24.39 13.70 -2.94
N ILE A 494 23.57 13.88 -3.98
CA ILE A 494 22.64 12.87 -4.51
C ILE A 494 23.05 12.43 -5.92
N GLY A 495 22.40 11.39 -6.45
CA GLY A 495 22.78 10.78 -7.72
C GLY A 495 22.44 11.58 -8.97
N LEU A 496 21.82 12.75 -8.85
CA LEU A 496 21.35 13.51 -10.00
C LEU A 496 22.47 14.35 -10.63
N ASN A 497 22.67 14.19 -11.94
CA ASN A 497 23.47 15.07 -12.79
C ASN A 497 22.55 15.81 -13.77
N VAL A 498 22.42 17.13 -13.63
CA VAL A 498 21.54 17.96 -14.47
C VAL A 498 22.29 18.79 -15.50
N PHE A 499 21.55 19.16 -16.53
CA PHE A 499 21.94 20.04 -17.61
C PHE A 499 20.78 20.96 -17.95
N PHE A 500 21.11 22.16 -18.43
CA PHE A 500 20.14 23.10 -18.95
C PHE A 500 20.38 23.35 -20.43
N SER A 501 19.31 23.29 -21.23
CA SER A 501 19.29 23.74 -22.61
C SER A 501 18.16 24.74 -22.81
N SER A 502 18.43 25.80 -23.57
CA SER A 502 17.40 26.77 -23.97
C SER A 502 16.29 26.16 -24.81
N HIS A 503 16.54 25.02 -25.47
CA HIS A 503 15.56 24.35 -26.33
C HIS A 503 14.80 23.21 -25.62
N TYR A 504 15.47 22.49 -24.71
CA TYR A 504 14.91 21.29 -24.05
C TYR A 504 14.57 21.50 -22.57
N GLY A 505 14.86 22.67 -22.01
CA GLY A 505 14.72 22.96 -20.59
C GLY A 505 15.76 22.23 -19.75
N THR A 506 15.41 21.95 -18.48
CA THR A 506 16.25 21.17 -17.56
C THR A 506 16.08 19.68 -17.83
N PHE A 507 17.18 18.99 -18.09
CA PHE A 507 17.25 17.54 -18.24
C PHE A 507 18.43 16.99 -17.43
N GLY A 508 18.55 15.67 -17.34
CA GLY A 508 19.61 15.08 -16.52
C GLY A 508 19.55 13.57 -16.51
N GLU A 509 20.43 12.98 -15.72
CA GLU A 509 20.54 11.54 -15.52
C GLU A 509 20.86 11.25 -14.06
N TRP A 510 20.22 10.23 -13.51
CA TRP A 510 20.52 9.68 -12.20
C TRP A 510 21.69 8.71 -12.29
N ASP A 511 22.43 8.51 -11.20
CA ASP A 511 23.49 7.50 -11.10
C ASP A 511 22.99 6.06 -11.38
N SER A 512 21.68 5.85 -11.29
CA SER A 512 20.99 4.64 -11.73
C SER A 512 20.97 4.41 -13.24
N GLY A 513 21.36 5.39 -14.06
CA GLY A 513 21.21 5.41 -15.51
C GLY A 513 19.82 5.86 -15.99
N GLN A 514 18.91 6.21 -15.07
CA GLN A 514 17.58 6.68 -15.43
C GLN A 514 17.60 8.16 -15.80
N SER A 515 16.92 8.54 -16.87
CA SER A 515 16.78 9.95 -17.25
C SER A 515 15.99 10.72 -16.19
N PHE A 516 16.46 11.91 -15.84
CA PHE A 516 15.75 12.82 -14.95
C PHE A 516 14.42 13.25 -15.58
N ARG A 517 13.34 13.11 -14.79
CA ARG A 517 11.98 13.46 -15.21
C ARG A 517 11.45 14.58 -14.31
N PRO A 518 11.70 15.85 -14.67
CA PRO A 518 11.22 16.98 -13.87
C PRO A 518 9.68 17.05 -13.84
N ASP A 519 8.99 16.42 -14.80
CA ASP A 519 7.54 16.26 -14.82
C ASP A 519 7.01 15.25 -13.78
N VAL A 520 7.85 14.34 -13.30
CA VAL A 520 7.52 13.40 -12.21
C VAL A 520 7.79 14.06 -10.88
N PHE A 521 9.03 14.52 -10.67
CA PHE A 521 9.42 15.25 -9.49
C PHE A 521 10.68 16.08 -9.74
N SER A 522 10.62 17.33 -9.32
CA SER A 522 11.74 18.27 -9.28
C SER A 522 11.55 19.15 -8.07
N ASN A 523 12.63 19.45 -7.36
CA ASN A 523 12.62 20.36 -6.23
C ASN A 523 13.57 21.55 -6.45
N PHE A 524 13.81 21.93 -7.71
CA PHE A 524 14.54 23.14 -8.06
C PHE A 524 13.62 24.36 -7.96
N ASP A 525 14.09 25.44 -7.34
CA ASP A 525 13.46 26.77 -7.33
C ASP A 525 13.98 27.70 -8.43
N ALA A 526 15.18 27.44 -8.91
CA ALA A 526 15.84 28.17 -9.98
C ALA A 526 16.38 27.22 -11.07
N ILE A 527 16.69 27.80 -12.23
CA ILE A 527 17.31 27.05 -13.32
C ILE A 527 18.70 26.56 -12.86
N PRO A 528 19.00 25.25 -12.96
CA PRO A 528 20.32 24.71 -12.64
C PRO A 528 21.44 25.40 -13.40
N THR A 529 22.41 25.93 -12.67
CA THR A 529 23.61 26.57 -13.25
C THR A 529 24.82 25.65 -13.25
N GLN A 530 24.79 24.60 -12.43
CA GLN A 530 25.83 23.60 -12.31
C GLN A 530 25.24 22.18 -12.43
N ARG A 531 26.12 21.18 -12.51
CA ARG A 531 25.73 19.82 -12.92
C ARG A 531 25.31 18.91 -11.78
N CYS A 532 26.05 18.91 -10.68
CA CYS A 532 25.79 17.99 -9.57
C CYS A 532 24.79 18.59 -8.59
N VAL A 533 24.05 17.76 -7.88
CA VAL A 533 22.95 18.22 -7.01
C VAL A 533 23.22 17.83 -5.57
N ILE A 534 22.99 18.79 -4.66
CA ILE A 534 23.08 18.59 -3.22
C ILE A 534 21.75 18.93 -2.53
N LEU A 535 21.53 18.28 -1.38
CA LEU A 535 20.47 18.55 -0.41
C LEU A 535 21.11 19.14 0.84
N ARG A 536 20.47 20.15 1.43
CA ARG A 536 20.93 20.84 2.65
C ARG A 536 20.07 20.48 3.85
N ALA A 537 18.87 21.07 3.91
CA ALA A 537 17.95 20.87 5.02
C ALA A 537 16.57 20.33 4.57
N PRO A 538 15.75 19.81 5.49
CA PRO A 538 14.40 19.35 5.18
C PRO A 538 13.53 20.51 4.68
N GLY A 539 12.81 20.31 3.58
CA GLY A 539 11.95 21.34 2.99
C GLY A 539 12.68 22.40 2.15
N GLU A 540 14.01 22.36 2.08
CA GLU A 540 14.78 23.21 1.17
C GLU A 540 14.79 22.66 -0.26
N THR A 541 15.00 23.57 -1.22
CA THR A 541 15.13 23.29 -2.64
C THR A 541 16.48 22.64 -2.95
N TRP A 542 16.55 21.94 -4.07
CA TRP A 542 17.79 21.32 -4.53
C TRP A 542 18.76 22.39 -5.03
N HIS A 543 20.02 22.30 -4.60
CA HIS A 543 21.07 23.20 -5.05
C HIS A 543 22.02 22.51 -6.01
N THR A 544 22.48 23.25 -7.02
CA THR A 544 23.48 22.72 -7.97
C THR A 544 24.88 23.18 -7.63
N VAL A 545 25.80 22.22 -7.62
CA VAL A 545 27.23 22.40 -7.39
C VAL A 545 28.05 21.86 -8.58
N ALA A 546 29.30 22.29 -8.71
CA ALA A 546 30.21 21.73 -9.68
C ALA A 546 30.61 20.33 -9.21
N CYS A 547 30.61 19.36 -10.13
CA CYS A 547 30.88 17.96 -9.79
C CYS A 547 32.32 17.69 -9.33
N THR A 548 33.23 18.64 -9.56
CA THR A 548 34.66 18.59 -9.25
C THR A 548 35.13 19.96 -8.75
N GLY A 549 36.19 20.00 -7.93
CA GLY A 549 36.86 21.23 -7.49
C GLY A 549 37.24 21.19 -6.01
N GLU A 550 38.23 21.98 -5.59
CA GLU A 550 38.84 21.92 -4.24
C GLU A 550 37.86 22.09 -3.07
N THR A 551 36.70 22.73 -3.29
CA THR A 551 35.68 22.99 -2.26
C THR A 551 34.37 22.23 -2.47
N ASN A 552 34.31 21.28 -3.41
CA ASN A 552 33.06 20.62 -3.83
C ASN A 552 32.97 19.15 -3.38
N ALA A 553 33.60 18.82 -2.25
CA ALA A 553 33.46 17.53 -1.61
C ALA A 553 32.32 17.60 -0.58
N PHE A 554 31.39 16.65 -0.65
CA PHE A 554 30.23 16.59 0.24
C PHE A 554 30.05 15.19 0.78
N TYR A 555 29.41 15.05 1.94
CA TYR A 555 28.81 13.78 2.31
C TYR A 555 27.86 13.32 1.22
N TYR A 556 27.59 12.04 1.11
CA TYR A 556 26.79 11.53 0.00
C TYR A 556 25.90 10.39 0.43
N VAL A 557 24.85 10.17 -0.36
CA VAL A 557 23.78 9.24 -0.01
C VAL A 557 23.79 8.08 -1.00
N CYS A 558 24.03 6.88 -0.50
CA CYS A 558 23.90 5.67 -1.28
C CYS A 558 22.50 5.06 -1.10
N GLU A 559 21.93 4.55 -2.19
CA GLU A 559 20.74 3.70 -2.19
C GLU A 559 21.04 2.31 -2.76
N LYS A 560 20.38 1.30 -2.20
CA LYS A 560 20.33 -0.06 -2.76
C LYS A 560 18.95 -0.66 -2.56
N LEU A 561 18.68 -1.78 -3.22
CA LEU A 561 17.42 -2.49 -3.03
C LEU A 561 17.37 -3.19 -1.67
N SER A 562 16.18 -3.24 -1.09
CA SER A 562 15.89 -4.05 0.08
C SER A 562 15.92 -5.54 -0.25
N HIS A 563 16.11 -6.37 0.78
CA HIS A 563 15.75 -7.77 0.66
C HIS A 563 14.27 -7.90 0.24
N GLY A 564 13.96 -8.83 -0.66
CA GLY A 564 12.61 -8.98 -1.23
C GLY A 564 12.12 -7.77 -2.07
N GLY A 565 12.97 -6.77 -2.32
CA GLY A 565 12.71 -5.67 -3.23
C GLY A 565 12.89 -6.12 -4.68
N VAL A 566 12.08 -5.57 -5.59
CA VAL A 566 12.23 -5.81 -7.03
C VAL A 566 12.98 -4.62 -7.61
N ASP A 567 14.06 -4.88 -8.35
CA ASP A 567 14.66 -3.82 -9.16
C ASP A 567 13.66 -3.48 -10.27
N PRO A 568 13.15 -2.24 -10.35
CA PRO A 568 12.41 -1.82 -11.51
C PRO A 568 13.12 -2.14 -12.84
N LEU A 569 14.44 -2.04 -12.90
CA LEU A 569 15.22 -2.15 -14.13
C LEU A 569 15.62 -3.57 -14.53
N ALA A 570 15.30 -4.59 -13.73
CA ALA A 570 15.68 -6.00 -13.95
C ALA A 570 14.70 -6.78 -14.82
#